data_AF-A0A959FGL2-F1
#
_entry.id   AF-A0A959FGL2-F1
#
_cell.length_a   1.000
_cell.length_b   1.000
_cell.length_c   1.000
_cell.angle_alpha   90.00
_cell.angle_beta   90.00
_cell.angle_gamma   90.00
#
_symmetry.space_group_name_H-M   'P 1'
#
loop_
_entity.id
_entity.type
_entity.pdbx_description
1 polymer ?
#
loop_
_entity_poly.entity_id
_entity_poly.type
_entity_poly.pdbx_seq_one_letter_code
_entity_poly.pdbx_strand_id
1 'polypeptide(L)'
;MRTLLPYLLLMTILTGLPGCKSPAQLIEEGQVVRAYERSLRILRRHRRPGPKHWTWLAHSYTAVQRAEENRLDLLHQATDSTRWFELYAIYDRMLERRRQIDPWLPLPDNLVLAPDYDLGSLERLRDRAREAAGEYCWSQTVQLLLPARNGDKIAARDAHGWLERGLTYLPEQTAHWAPYRQELFDLGTTRIWMTTLPPARGYYDCRSLTEYLVPNNHGPWRRNWLEIHFGAAPRQRIDFIASLEVQRADVSGDQENSSRECITKEVIDGYDVVEEEVRQGDTTIVVKKEVPRKITVSGAIVTVEQYKEACGSIRVYLTTPGPTLPAETWTFHDCEQWSNTYEVCEGDERAHENDCSGSCSSYPSDWSMLDDVADNLRYAAIRQLRRHFGE
;
A
#
# COMPACT_ATOMS: atom_id res chain seq x y z
N MET A 1 32.61 19.45 22.11
CA MET A 1 31.92 18.35 21.38
C MET A 1 32.90 17.49 20.58
N ARG A 2 33.79 16.70 21.22
CA ARG A 2 34.72 15.83 20.44
C ARG A 2 35.30 14.60 21.16
N THR A 3 34.75 14.14 22.27
CA THR A 3 35.36 13.05 23.07
C THR A 3 34.42 11.92 23.51
N LEU A 4 33.14 11.92 23.09
CA LEU A 4 32.17 10.88 23.52
C LEU A 4 31.91 9.78 22.48
N LEU A 5 32.51 9.87 21.29
CA LEU A 5 32.31 8.90 20.20
C LEU A 5 33.02 7.54 20.39
N PRO A 6 34.20 7.40 21.05
CA PRO A 6 34.86 6.10 21.14
C PRO A 6 34.30 5.19 22.25
N TYR A 7 33.52 5.72 23.20
CA TYR A 7 32.90 4.92 24.26
C TYR A 7 31.57 4.29 23.85
N LEU A 8 30.85 4.89 22.89
CA LEU A 8 29.58 4.34 22.39
C LEU A 8 29.78 3.12 21.46
N LEU A 9 30.97 2.99 20.85
CA LEU A 9 31.31 1.90 19.93
C LEU A 9 31.88 0.65 20.63
N LEU A 10 32.30 0.76 21.91
CA LEU A 10 32.80 -0.37 22.71
C LEU A 10 31.69 -1.05 23.55
N MET A 11 30.59 -0.34 23.83
CA MET A 11 29.44 -0.87 24.59
C MET A 11 28.48 -1.72 23.73
N THR A 12 28.55 -1.62 22.41
CA THR A 12 27.69 -2.36 21.47
C THR A 12 28.20 -3.75 21.09
N ILE A 13 29.45 -4.10 21.45
CA ILE A 13 30.06 -5.42 21.18
C ILE A 13 29.78 -6.43 22.32
N LEU A 14 29.27 -5.97 23.48
CA LEU A 14 28.98 -6.85 24.63
C LEU A 14 27.56 -7.45 24.65
N THR A 15 26.68 -7.03 23.74
CA THR A 15 25.31 -7.54 23.65
C THR A 15 25.12 -8.37 22.38
N GLY A 16 25.38 -9.68 22.45
CA GLY A 16 24.83 -10.60 21.46
C GLY A 16 25.75 -11.70 20.94
N LEU A 17 26.41 -12.46 21.82
CA LEU A 17 26.59 -13.88 21.51
C LEU A 17 25.33 -14.59 22.04
N PRO A 18 24.35 -14.96 21.18
CA PRO A 18 23.26 -15.83 21.60
C PRO A 18 23.89 -17.11 22.17
N GLY A 19 23.84 -17.18 23.50
CA GLY A 19 24.72 -17.99 24.31
C GLY A 19 24.70 -19.46 23.93
N CYS A 20 25.85 -20.09 24.16
CA CYS A 20 26.06 -21.52 24.24
C CYS A 20 25.28 -22.14 25.42
N LYS A 21 23.98 -21.85 25.55
CA LYS A 21 23.15 -22.50 26.56
C LYS A 21 22.94 -23.95 26.16
N SER A 22 23.19 -24.83 27.11
CA SER A 22 22.92 -26.26 26.91
C SER A 22 21.41 -26.52 26.91
N PRO A 23 20.92 -27.59 26.25
CA PRO A 23 19.51 -27.96 26.34
C PRO A 23 19.01 -28.12 27.77
N ALA A 24 19.85 -28.60 28.70
CA ALA A 24 19.50 -28.72 30.12
C ALA A 24 19.19 -27.36 30.76
N GLN A 25 20.05 -26.35 30.55
CA GLN A 25 19.82 -24.99 31.04
C GLN A 25 18.53 -24.37 30.45
N LEU A 26 18.24 -24.64 29.18
CA LEU A 26 17.00 -24.15 28.55
C LEU A 26 15.74 -24.77 29.16
N ILE A 27 15.81 -26.02 29.64
CA ILE A 27 14.71 -26.66 30.38
C ILE A 27 14.55 -26.01 31.76
N GLU A 28 15.64 -25.79 32.49
CA GLU A 28 15.64 -25.12 33.81
C GLU A 28 15.05 -23.70 33.73
N GLU A 29 15.29 -22.99 32.63
CA GLU A 29 14.73 -21.66 32.35
C GLU A 29 13.27 -21.70 31.84
N GLY A 30 12.64 -22.87 31.75
CA GLY A 30 11.27 -23.03 31.25
C GLY A 30 11.12 -22.88 29.72
N GLN A 31 12.22 -22.73 28.98
CA GLN A 31 12.24 -22.59 27.52
C GLN A 31 12.24 -23.95 26.82
N VAL A 32 11.25 -24.79 27.15
CA VAL A 32 11.21 -26.21 26.75
C VAL A 32 11.22 -26.41 25.23
N VAL A 33 10.50 -25.58 24.46
CA VAL A 33 10.45 -25.68 22.98
C VAL A 33 11.85 -25.43 22.38
N ARG A 34 12.53 -24.37 22.84
CA ARG A 34 13.90 -24.05 22.40
C ARG A 34 14.90 -25.13 22.80
N ALA A 35 14.72 -25.72 23.99
CA ALA A 35 15.54 -26.85 24.42
C ALA A 35 15.40 -28.05 23.45
N TYR A 36 14.17 -28.37 23.05
CA TYR A 36 13.89 -29.45 22.10
C TYR A 36 14.52 -29.18 20.73
N GLU A 37 14.27 -28.01 20.14
CA GLU A 37 14.83 -27.65 18.83
C GLU A 37 16.37 -27.68 18.84
N ARG A 38 16.97 -27.24 19.96
CA ARG A 38 18.43 -27.28 20.14
C ARG A 38 18.94 -28.71 20.24
N SER A 39 18.29 -29.58 21.02
CA SER A 39 18.64 -31.00 21.14
C SER A 39 18.58 -31.71 19.79
N LEU A 40 17.50 -31.49 19.03
CA LEU A 40 17.33 -32.08 17.70
C LEU A 40 18.41 -31.60 16.72
N ARG A 41 18.76 -30.30 16.76
CA ARG A 41 19.83 -29.73 15.94
C ARG A 41 21.20 -30.31 16.30
N ILE A 42 21.48 -30.51 17.58
CA ILE A 42 22.73 -31.14 18.04
C ILE A 42 22.79 -32.58 17.53
N LEU A 43 21.70 -33.34 17.66
CA LEU A 43 21.63 -34.73 17.21
C LEU A 43 21.89 -34.84 15.68
N ARG A 44 21.19 -34.03 14.89
CA ARG A 44 21.33 -33.98 13.41
C ARG A 44 22.74 -33.63 12.93
N ARG A 45 23.52 -32.88 13.71
CA ARG A 45 24.89 -32.49 13.37
C ARG A 45 25.92 -33.59 13.61
N HIS A 46 25.62 -34.59 14.45
CA HIS A 46 26.58 -35.62 14.82
C HIS A 46 26.25 -36.93 14.09
N ARG A 47 27.19 -37.44 13.29
CA ARG A 47 27.06 -38.75 12.61
C ARG A 47 26.90 -39.92 13.60
N ARG A 48 27.47 -39.79 14.80
CA ARG A 48 27.33 -40.72 15.93
C ARG A 48 27.11 -39.90 17.21
N PRO A 49 25.86 -39.59 17.58
CA PRO A 49 25.58 -38.80 18.77
C PRO A 49 25.98 -39.57 20.04
N GLY A 50 26.68 -38.91 20.97
CA GLY A 50 27.04 -39.50 22.26
C GLY A 50 25.83 -39.62 23.20
N PRO A 51 25.92 -40.45 24.27
CA PRO A 51 24.80 -40.71 25.19
C PRO A 51 24.12 -39.45 25.73
N LYS A 52 24.92 -38.42 26.06
CA LYS A 52 24.44 -37.12 26.56
C LYS A 52 23.48 -36.41 25.59
N HIS A 53 23.70 -36.52 24.28
CA HIS A 53 22.84 -35.89 23.28
C HIS A 53 21.47 -36.58 23.20
N TRP A 54 21.45 -37.91 23.35
CA TRP A 54 20.23 -38.71 23.44
C TRP A 54 19.43 -38.36 24.69
N THR A 55 20.10 -38.24 25.84
CA THR A 55 19.47 -37.80 27.10
C THR A 55 18.85 -36.40 26.96
N TRP A 56 19.57 -35.46 26.33
CA TRP A 56 19.04 -34.11 26.09
C TRP A 56 17.79 -34.13 25.21
N LEU A 57 17.77 -34.92 24.14
CA LEU A 57 16.59 -35.08 23.30
C LEU A 57 15.42 -35.66 24.11
N ALA A 58 15.63 -36.78 24.80
CA ALA A 58 14.58 -37.45 25.57
C ALA A 58 13.96 -36.53 26.63
N HIS A 59 14.80 -35.81 27.39
CA HIS A 59 14.35 -34.89 28.43
C HIS A 59 13.63 -33.67 27.85
N SER A 60 14.20 -33.04 26.82
CA SER A 60 13.58 -31.86 26.20
C SER A 60 12.28 -32.19 25.47
N TYR A 61 12.20 -33.33 24.78
CA TYR A 61 10.94 -33.80 24.20
C TYR A 61 9.89 -34.02 25.27
N THR A 62 10.24 -34.77 26.32
CA THR A 62 9.34 -35.06 27.44
C THR A 62 8.83 -33.79 28.10
N ALA A 63 9.72 -32.81 28.29
CA ALA A 63 9.36 -31.52 28.87
C ALA A 63 8.35 -30.75 28.00
N VAL A 64 8.54 -30.68 26.67
CA VAL A 64 7.59 -30.00 25.79
C VAL A 64 6.27 -30.74 25.73
N GLN A 65 6.28 -32.07 25.62
CA GLN A 65 5.06 -32.84 25.54
C GLN A 65 4.23 -32.74 26.83
N ARG A 66 4.84 -32.82 28.00
CA ARG A 66 4.13 -32.60 29.28
C ARG A 66 3.52 -31.20 29.38
N ALA A 67 4.22 -30.17 28.90
CA ALA A 67 3.67 -28.82 28.90
C ALA A 67 2.40 -28.70 28.05
N GLU A 68 2.36 -29.39 26.90
CA GLU A 68 1.18 -29.43 26.05
C GLU A 68 0.09 -30.36 26.58
N GLU A 69 0.42 -31.50 27.18
CA GLU A 69 -0.57 -32.36 27.84
C GLU A 69 -1.33 -31.62 28.94
N ASN A 70 -0.61 -30.88 29.78
CA ASN A 70 -1.25 -30.04 30.79
C ASN A 70 -2.22 -29.04 30.15
N ARG A 71 -1.90 -28.52 28.95
CA ARG A 71 -2.80 -27.62 28.21
C ARG A 71 -3.99 -28.38 27.61
N LEU A 72 -3.77 -29.58 27.08
CA LEU A 72 -4.82 -30.46 26.57
C LEU A 72 -5.82 -30.81 27.68
N ASP A 73 -5.36 -31.14 28.88
CA ASP A 73 -6.22 -31.46 30.02
C ASP A 73 -7.16 -30.29 30.37
N LEU A 74 -6.63 -29.07 30.38
CA LEU A 74 -7.43 -27.86 30.58
C LEU A 74 -8.45 -27.64 29.46
N LEU A 75 -8.06 -27.87 28.19
CA LEU A 75 -8.95 -27.73 27.04
C LEU A 75 -10.02 -28.84 26.99
N HIS A 76 -9.73 -30.04 27.46
CA HIS A 76 -10.71 -31.12 27.53
C HIS A 76 -11.80 -30.86 28.57
N GLN A 77 -11.47 -30.14 29.64
CA GLN A 77 -12.42 -29.69 30.66
C GLN A 77 -13.23 -28.46 30.23
N ALA A 78 -12.76 -27.70 29.23
CA ALA A 78 -13.48 -26.54 28.72
C ALA A 78 -14.73 -26.95 27.93
N THR A 79 -15.83 -26.24 28.16
CA THR A 79 -17.12 -26.43 27.45
C THR A 79 -17.23 -25.59 26.18
N ASP A 80 -16.37 -24.58 26.01
CA ASP A 80 -16.39 -23.69 24.86
C ASP A 80 -15.96 -24.43 23.58
N SER A 81 -16.78 -24.37 22.52
CA SER A 81 -16.48 -25.00 21.24
C SER A 81 -15.32 -24.35 20.49
N THR A 82 -14.92 -23.12 20.82
CA THR A 82 -13.71 -22.50 20.25
C THR A 82 -12.42 -23.26 20.60
N ARG A 83 -12.46 -24.09 21.65
CA ARG A 83 -11.33 -24.94 22.07
C ARG A 83 -10.80 -25.86 20.98
N TRP A 84 -11.65 -26.26 20.02
CA TRP A 84 -11.28 -27.17 18.94
C TRP A 84 -10.17 -26.60 18.05
N PHE A 85 -10.12 -25.28 17.87
CA PHE A 85 -9.04 -24.62 17.13
C PHE A 85 -7.69 -24.81 17.83
N GLU A 86 -7.68 -24.69 19.15
CA GLU A 86 -6.46 -24.84 19.94
C GLU A 86 -6.04 -26.31 20.08
N LEU A 87 -7.01 -27.21 20.29
CA LEU A 87 -6.78 -28.65 20.28
C LEU A 87 -6.14 -29.11 18.96
N TYR A 88 -6.70 -28.67 17.82
CA TYR A 88 -6.12 -28.96 16.52
C TYR A 88 -4.67 -28.46 16.41
N ALA A 89 -4.42 -27.21 16.79
CA ALA A 89 -3.09 -26.62 16.72
C ALA A 89 -2.07 -27.33 17.63
N ILE A 90 -2.48 -27.78 18.82
CA ILE A 90 -1.61 -28.57 19.71
C ILE A 90 -1.33 -29.94 19.09
N TYR A 91 -2.36 -30.69 18.70
CA TYR A 91 -2.17 -32.03 18.12
C TYR A 91 -1.33 -32.00 16.84
N ASP A 92 -1.50 -30.98 15.99
CA ASP A 92 -0.68 -30.82 14.80
C ASP A 92 0.80 -30.59 15.14
N ARG A 93 1.11 -29.74 16.14
CA ARG A 93 2.48 -29.55 16.63
C ARG A 93 3.06 -30.80 17.29
N MET A 94 2.25 -31.54 18.05
CA MET A 94 2.67 -32.82 18.66
C MET A 94 2.99 -33.85 17.58
N LEU A 95 2.13 -33.97 16.57
CA LEU A 95 2.31 -34.87 15.44
C LEU A 95 3.57 -34.53 14.65
N GLU A 96 3.76 -33.26 14.32
CA GLU A 96 4.95 -32.79 13.61
C GLU A 96 6.23 -33.09 14.42
N ARG A 97 6.22 -32.83 15.74
CA ARG A 97 7.35 -33.20 16.59
C ARG A 97 7.58 -34.71 16.67
N ARG A 98 6.51 -35.51 16.73
CA ARG A 98 6.65 -36.97 16.72
C ARG A 98 7.29 -37.45 15.41
N ARG A 99 6.86 -36.91 14.26
CA ARG A 99 7.45 -37.20 12.94
C ARG A 99 8.92 -36.81 12.85
N GLN A 100 9.32 -35.70 13.48
CA GLN A 100 10.72 -35.27 13.51
C GLN A 100 11.64 -36.22 14.29
N ILE A 101 11.09 -36.93 15.29
CA ILE A 101 11.84 -37.84 16.16
C ILE A 101 11.76 -39.29 15.67
N ASP A 102 10.73 -39.64 14.91
CA ASP A 102 10.50 -41.00 14.40
C ASP A 102 11.76 -41.67 13.79
N PRO A 103 12.60 -40.99 12.96
CA PRO A 103 13.82 -41.58 12.40
C PRO A 103 14.89 -41.94 13.43
N TRP A 104 14.75 -41.47 14.67
CA TRP A 104 15.71 -41.63 15.76
C TRP A 104 15.24 -42.64 16.80
N LEU A 105 14.12 -43.34 16.55
CA LEU A 105 13.57 -44.38 17.40
C LEU A 105 14.01 -45.78 16.92
N PRO A 106 14.20 -46.74 17.84
CA PRO A 106 14.15 -46.60 19.30
C PRO A 106 15.37 -45.85 19.86
N LEU A 107 15.20 -45.19 21.01
CA LEU A 107 16.31 -44.51 21.68
C LEU A 107 17.28 -45.52 22.35
N PRO A 108 18.58 -45.18 22.48
CA PRO A 108 19.55 -46.02 23.18
C PRO A 108 19.37 -45.98 24.71
N ASP A 109 20.07 -46.89 25.41
CA ASP A 109 20.28 -46.86 26.87
C ASP A 109 19.00 -46.82 27.73
N ASN A 110 17.95 -47.56 27.33
CA ASN A 110 16.66 -47.60 28.03
C ASN A 110 15.96 -46.24 28.18
N LEU A 111 16.33 -45.24 27.38
CA LEU A 111 15.64 -43.95 27.36
C LEU A 111 14.24 -44.12 26.77
N VAL A 112 13.25 -43.55 27.46
CA VAL A 112 11.84 -43.58 27.05
C VAL A 112 11.36 -42.16 26.77
N LEU A 113 10.59 -42.00 25.70
CA LEU A 113 9.85 -40.77 25.43
C LEU A 113 8.54 -40.82 26.21
N ALA A 114 8.26 -39.78 26.99
CA ALA A 114 7.01 -39.67 27.73
C ALA A 114 6.37 -38.30 27.48
N PRO A 115 5.04 -38.21 27.37
CA PRO A 115 4.09 -39.28 27.02
C PRO A 115 4.44 -39.99 25.70
N ASP A 116 4.10 -41.27 25.63
CA ASP A 116 4.30 -42.09 24.43
C ASP A 116 3.03 -42.11 23.57
N TYR A 117 2.86 -41.05 22.77
CA TYR A 117 1.89 -41.06 21.70
C TYR A 117 2.50 -41.66 20.43
N ASP A 118 1.85 -42.70 19.89
CA ASP A 118 2.16 -43.18 18.55
C ASP A 118 1.63 -42.23 17.46
N LEU A 119 2.24 -42.29 16.27
CA LEU A 119 1.88 -41.44 15.14
C LEU A 119 0.39 -41.58 14.76
N GLY A 120 -0.14 -42.80 14.71
CA GLY A 120 -1.52 -43.06 14.33
C GLY A 120 -2.52 -42.50 15.34
N SER A 121 -2.21 -42.54 16.64
CA SER A 121 -3.02 -41.91 17.67
C SER A 121 -3.04 -40.38 17.54
N LEU A 122 -1.90 -39.73 17.30
CA LEU A 122 -1.86 -38.28 17.09
C LEU A 122 -2.58 -37.86 15.82
N GLU A 123 -2.47 -38.62 14.73
CA GLU A 123 -3.21 -38.37 13.49
C GLU A 123 -4.73 -38.41 13.72
N ARG A 124 -5.23 -39.44 14.41
CA ARG A 124 -6.66 -39.54 14.76
C ARG A 124 -7.13 -38.38 15.65
N LEU A 125 -6.31 -37.99 16.64
CA LEU A 125 -6.64 -36.89 17.55
C LEU A 125 -6.67 -35.54 16.82
N ARG A 126 -5.69 -35.28 15.96
CA ARG A 126 -5.64 -34.10 15.11
C ARG A 126 -6.83 -34.06 14.16
N ASP A 127 -7.13 -35.16 13.46
CA ASP A 127 -8.20 -35.21 12.47
C ASP A 127 -9.58 -35.02 13.12
N ARG A 128 -9.79 -35.61 14.30
CA ARG A 128 -11.00 -35.35 15.10
C ARG A 128 -11.13 -33.88 15.50
N ALA A 129 -10.04 -33.26 15.95
CA ALA A 129 -10.06 -31.84 16.31
C ALA A 129 -10.26 -30.93 15.08
N ARG A 130 -9.71 -31.32 13.93
CA ARG A 130 -9.90 -30.66 12.63
C ARG A 130 -11.37 -30.68 12.21
N GLU A 131 -11.99 -31.86 12.25
CA GLU A 131 -13.42 -32.03 11.92
C GLU A 131 -14.30 -31.21 12.85
N ALA A 132 -14.09 -31.32 14.17
CA ALA A 132 -14.85 -30.55 15.15
C ALA A 132 -14.67 -29.03 15.00
N ALA A 133 -13.47 -28.56 14.65
CA ALA A 133 -13.21 -27.14 14.37
C ALA A 133 -13.97 -26.66 13.13
N GLY A 134 -13.96 -27.45 12.05
CA GLY A 134 -14.71 -27.15 10.84
C GLY A 134 -16.23 -27.18 11.03
N GLU A 135 -16.74 -28.18 11.76
CA GLU A 135 -18.16 -28.27 12.15
C GLU A 135 -18.59 -27.08 12.99
N TYR A 136 -17.75 -26.63 13.92
CA TYR A 136 -18.03 -25.43 14.71
C TYR A 136 -18.13 -24.19 13.81
N CYS A 137 -17.18 -23.97 12.90
CA CYS A 137 -17.25 -22.88 11.91
C CYS A 137 -18.54 -22.93 11.08
N TRP A 138 -18.94 -24.12 10.64
CA TRP A 138 -20.21 -24.30 9.92
C TRP A 138 -21.41 -23.95 10.79
N SER A 139 -21.42 -24.37 12.06
CA SER A 139 -22.52 -24.06 13.00
C SER A 139 -22.69 -22.55 13.20
N GLN A 140 -21.59 -21.81 13.31
CA GLN A 140 -21.60 -20.34 13.42
C GLN A 140 -22.14 -19.71 12.13
N THR A 141 -21.72 -20.21 10.97
CA THR A 141 -22.25 -19.78 9.67
C THR A 141 -23.77 -19.95 9.63
N VAL A 142 -24.28 -21.13 9.97
CA VAL A 142 -25.72 -21.46 9.93
C VAL A 142 -26.53 -20.53 10.83
N GLN A 143 -26.03 -20.18 12.02
CA GLN A 143 -26.70 -19.26 12.93
C GLN A 143 -26.86 -17.85 12.34
N LEU A 144 -25.90 -17.43 11.50
CA LEU A 144 -25.87 -16.10 10.89
C LEU A 144 -26.55 -16.03 9.52
N LEU A 145 -26.88 -17.16 8.89
CA LEU A 145 -27.54 -17.20 7.58
C LEU A 145 -28.89 -16.47 7.56
N LEU A 146 -29.73 -16.67 8.58
CA LEU A 146 -31.07 -16.07 8.60
C LEU A 146 -31.00 -14.54 8.76
N PRO A 147 -30.27 -13.97 9.74
CA PRO A 147 -30.03 -12.53 9.81
C PRO A 147 -29.46 -11.95 8.51
N ALA A 148 -28.47 -12.62 7.92
CA ALA A 148 -27.85 -12.21 6.65
C ALA A 148 -28.87 -12.10 5.51
N ARG A 149 -29.72 -13.12 5.36
CA ARG A 149 -30.80 -13.13 4.36
C ARG A 149 -31.88 -12.09 4.61
N ASN A 150 -32.05 -11.66 5.86
CA ASN A 150 -32.96 -10.58 6.24
C ASN A 150 -32.34 -9.17 6.07
N GLY A 151 -31.14 -9.06 5.50
CA GLY A 151 -30.49 -7.80 5.17
C GLY A 151 -29.42 -7.35 6.17
N ASP A 152 -29.12 -8.14 7.20
CA ASP A 152 -28.00 -7.84 8.11
C ASP A 152 -26.66 -8.11 7.41
N LYS A 153 -26.03 -7.03 6.92
CA LYS A 153 -24.75 -7.12 6.21
C LYS A 153 -23.61 -7.58 7.12
N ILE A 154 -23.62 -7.24 8.41
CA ILE A 154 -22.55 -7.64 9.34
C ILE A 154 -22.64 -9.15 9.55
N ALA A 155 -23.83 -9.68 9.80
CA ALA A 155 -24.04 -11.12 9.91
C ALA A 155 -23.59 -11.88 8.65
N ALA A 156 -23.85 -11.32 7.45
CA ALA A 156 -23.39 -11.92 6.20
C ALA A 156 -21.85 -12.00 6.11
N ARG A 157 -21.15 -10.91 6.49
CA ARG A 157 -19.67 -10.85 6.50
C ARG A 157 -19.07 -11.80 7.52
N ASP A 158 -19.63 -11.86 8.71
CA ASP A 158 -19.20 -12.76 9.78
C ASP A 158 -19.40 -14.21 9.38
N ALA A 159 -20.56 -14.56 8.83
CA ALA A 159 -20.84 -15.90 8.32
C ALA A 159 -19.86 -16.29 7.21
N HIS A 160 -19.57 -15.38 6.28
CA HIS A 160 -18.55 -15.60 5.26
C HIS A 160 -17.17 -15.83 5.89
N GLY A 161 -16.78 -15.03 6.88
CA GLY A 161 -15.52 -15.20 7.62
C GLY A 161 -15.42 -16.57 8.31
N TRP A 162 -16.52 -17.04 8.91
CA TRP A 162 -16.59 -18.38 9.50
C TRP A 162 -16.45 -19.49 8.46
N LEU A 163 -17.04 -19.34 7.28
CA LEU A 163 -16.84 -20.29 6.16
C LEU A 163 -15.38 -20.34 5.70
N GLU A 164 -14.76 -19.19 5.45
CA GLU A 164 -13.34 -19.11 5.05
C GLU A 164 -12.45 -19.80 6.10
N ARG A 165 -12.69 -19.50 7.38
CA ARG A 165 -11.98 -20.16 8.48
C ARG A 165 -12.23 -21.66 8.51
N GLY A 166 -13.46 -22.11 8.34
CA GLY A 166 -13.80 -23.53 8.33
C GLY A 166 -13.09 -24.30 7.21
N LEU A 167 -12.92 -23.68 6.03
CA LEU A 167 -12.21 -24.28 4.89
C LEU A 167 -10.72 -24.46 5.14
N THR A 168 -10.13 -23.75 6.11
CA THR A 168 -8.76 -24.05 6.56
C THR A 168 -8.64 -25.40 7.26
N TYR A 169 -9.72 -25.89 7.85
CA TYR A 169 -9.78 -27.19 8.53
C TYR A 169 -10.38 -28.27 7.63
N LEU A 170 -11.41 -27.96 6.85
CA LEU A 170 -12.14 -28.89 5.99
C LEU A 170 -12.09 -28.46 4.52
N PRO A 171 -10.90 -28.47 3.87
CA PRO A 171 -10.77 -28.07 2.47
C PRO A 171 -11.61 -28.93 1.51
N GLU A 172 -11.89 -30.18 1.85
CA GLU A 172 -12.77 -31.09 1.11
C GLU A 172 -14.21 -30.56 0.98
N GLN A 173 -14.64 -29.64 1.85
CA GLN A 173 -15.97 -29.02 1.80
C GLN A 173 -16.08 -27.84 0.83
N THR A 174 -14.98 -27.45 0.15
CA THR A 174 -14.94 -26.27 -0.74
C THR A 174 -16.08 -26.26 -1.75
N ALA A 175 -16.35 -27.39 -2.41
CA ALA A 175 -17.42 -27.48 -3.41
C ALA A 175 -18.82 -27.36 -2.79
N HIS A 176 -19.01 -27.95 -1.60
CA HIS A 176 -20.29 -27.93 -0.89
C HIS A 176 -20.61 -26.53 -0.34
N TRP A 177 -19.59 -25.81 0.17
CA TRP A 177 -19.77 -24.49 0.78
C TRP A 177 -19.70 -23.33 -0.23
N ALA A 178 -19.26 -23.57 -1.47
CA ALA A 178 -19.13 -22.53 -2.50
C ALA A 178 -20.42 -21.71 -2.73
N PRO A 179 -21.63 -22.31 -2.81
CA PRO A 179 -22.86 -21.54 -2.99
C PRO A 179 -23.14 -20.58 -1.83
N TYR A 180 -22.92 -21.03 -0.59
CA TYR A 180 -23.11 -20.20 0.62
C TYR A 180 -22.10 -19.08 0.70
N ARG A 181 -20.84 -19.34 0.34
CA ARG A 181 -19.80 -18.31 0.25
C ARG A 181 -20.19 -17.22 -0.74
N GLN A 182 -20.62 -17.61 -1.95
CA GLN A 182 -21.05 -16.66 -2.96
C GLN A 182 -22.28 -15.86 -2.52
N GLU A 183 -23.27 -16.52 -1.92
CA GLU A 183 -24.46 -15.88 -1.37
C GLU A 183 -24.11 -14.86 -0.28
N LEU A 184 -23.31 -15.26 0.71
CA LEU A 184 -22.93 -14.38 1.82
C LEU A 184 -22.03 -13.24 1.38
N PHE A 185 -21.17 -13.49 0.39
CA PHE A 185 -20.39 -12.44 -0.25
C PHE A 185 -21.31 -11.40 -0.89
N ASP A 186 -22.33 -11.84 -1.65
CA ASP A 186 -23.32 -10.96 -2.26
C ASP A 186 -24.14 -10.17 -1.23
N LEU A 187 -24.61 -10.82 -0.17
CA LEU A 187 -25.41 -10.21 0.88
C LEU A 187 -24.61 -9.18 1.70
N GLY A 188 -23.37 -9.51 2.05
CA GLY A 188 -22.47 -8.66 2.84
C GLY A 188 -21.89 -7.47 2.05
N THR A 189 -21.93 -7.52 0.72
CA THR A 189 -21.45 -6.45 -0.15
C THR A 189 -22.40 -5.26 -0.10
N THR A 190 -21.87 -4.08 0.21
CA THR A 190 -22.54 -2.78 0.06
C THR A 190 -22.37 -2.29 -1.37
N ARG A 191 -23.49 -2.08 -2.06
CA ARG A 191 -23.53 -1.61 -3.44
C ARG A 191 -24.02 -0.18 -3.51
N ILE A 192 -23.21 0.66 -4.13
CA ILE A 192 -23.48 2.09 -4.28
C ILE A 192 -23.63 2.40 -5.76
N TRP A 193 -24.74 3.03 -6.12
CA TRP A 193 -24.89 3.62 -7.44
C TRP A 193 -24.44 5.07 -7.42
N MET A 194 -23.34 5.35 -8.11
CA MET A 194 -22.81 6.70 -8.28
C MET A 194 -23.35 7.31 -9.57
N THR A 195 -24.00 8.47 -9.44
CA THR A 195 -24.66 9.17 -10.55
C THR A 195 -24.50 10.68 -10.37
N THR A 196 -24.69 11.44 -11.44
CA THR A 196 -24.66 12.91 -11.41
C THR A 196 -26.08 13.47 -11.40
N LEU A 197 -26.30 14.50 -10.58
CA LEU A 197 -27.50 15.32 -10.69
C LEU A 197 -27.39 16.24 -11.90
N PRO A 198 -28.52 16.57 -12.56
CA PRO A 198 -28.52 17.60 -13.59
C PRO A 198 -27.95 18.90 -13.03
N PRO A 199 -27.17 19.68 -13.83
CA PRO A 199 -26.68 20.96 -13.38
C PRO A 199 -27.85 21.87 -12.99
N ALA A 200 -27.68 22.62 -11.89
CA ALA A 200 -28.67 23.60 -11.48
C ALA A 200 -28.90 24.61 -12.61
N ARG A 201 -30.17 24.98 -12.85
CA ARG A 201 -30.56 25.92 -13.91
C ARG A 201 -29.72 27.22 -13.79
N GLY A 202 -28.95 27.53 -14.83
CA GLY A 202 -28.12 28.75 -14.89
C GLY A 202 -26.61 28.51 -15.03
N TYR A 203 -26.13 27.29 -14.79
CA TYR A 203 -24.71 26.93 -14.94
C TYR A 203 -24.49 26.10 -16.21
N TYR A 204 -24.37 26.76 -17.37
CA TYR A 204 -24.15 26.08 -18.65
C TYR A 204 -22.73 25.49 -18.78
N ASP A 205 -21.74 26.05 -18.08
CA ASP A 205 -20.34 25.60 -18.13
C ASP A 205 -20.04 24.33 -17.30
N CYS A 206 -20.97 23.90 -16.43
CA CYS A 206 -20.78 22.71 -15.59
C CYS A 206 -21.04 21.38 -16.31
N ARG A 207 -21.55 21.42 -17.56
CA ARG A 207 -21.91 20.21 -18.30
C ARG A 207 -20.68 19.35 -18.61
N SER A 208 -19.57 19.99 -18.95
CA SER A 208 -18.28 19.34 -19.21
C SER A 208 -17.82 18.51 -18.03
N LEU A 209 -17.70 19.11 -16.85
CA LEU A 209 -17.27 18.42 -15.63
C LEU A 209 -18.22 17.27 -15.26
N THR A 210 -19.53 17.46 -15.44
CA THR A 210 -20.55 16.43 -15.15
C THR A 210 -20.33 15.15 -15.97
N GLU A 211 -19.96 15.29 -17.24
CA GLU A 211 -19.74 14.16 -18.15
C GLU A 211 -18.50 13.33 -17.76
N TYR A 212 -17.47 13.97 -17.17
CA TYR A 212 -16.23 13.31 -16.72
C TYR A 212 -16.33 12.72 -15.30
N LEU A 213 -17.19 13.25 -14.43
CA LEU A 213 -17.34 12.78 -13.05
C LEU A 213 -17.81 11.32 -12.95
N VAL A 214 -18.63 10.87 -13.90
CA VAL A 214 -19.19 9.51 -13.90
C VAL A 214 -19.11 8.95 -15.32
N PRO A 215 -17.94 8.47 -15.74
CA PRO A 215 -17.74 8.04 -17.12
C PRO A 215 -18.52 6.74 -17.40
N ASN A 216 -19.27 6.73 -18.50
CA ASN A 216 -20.17 5.63 -18.87
C ASN A 216 -19.47 4.28 -19.18
N ASN A 217 -18.15 4.29 -19.38
CA ASN A 217 -17.39 3.11 -19.82
C ASN A 217 -16.59 2.42 -18.71
N HIS A 218 -16.72 2.84 -17.45
CA HIS A 218 -16.01 2.20 -16.35
C HIS A 218 -16.82 1.06 -15.75
N GLY A 219 -16.19 -0.11 -15.64
CA GLY A 219 -16.73 -1.20 -14.83
C GLY A 219 -16.88 -0.77 -13.36
N PRO A 220 -17.66 -1.51 -12.56
CA PRO A 220 -17.84 -1.16 -11.16
C PRO A 220 -16.50 -1.22 -10.42
N TRP A 221 -16.26 -0.22 -9.58
CA TRP A 221 -15.13 -0.21 -8.68
C TRP A 221 -15.42 -1.15 -7.52
N ARG A 222 -14.50 -2.07 -7.21
CA ARG A 222 -14.68 -3.11 -6.19
C ARG A 222 -13.51 -3.14 -5.22
N ARG A 223 -13.81 -3.21 -3.92
CA ARG A 223 -12.82 -3.50 -2.88
C ARG A 223 -13.51 -4.09 -1.66
N ASN A 224 -13.06 -5.28 -1.24
CA ASN A 224 -13.64 -6.01 -0.10
C ASN A 224 -15.17 -6.10 -0.22
N TRP A 225 -15.88 -5.53 0.74
CA TRP A 225 -17.33 -5.51 0.87
C TRP A 225 -18.00 -4.27 0.26
N LEU A 226 -17.31 -3.54 -0.60
CA LEU A 226 -17.81 -2.31 -1.24
C LEU A 226 -17.71 -2.41 -2.76
N GLU A 227 -18.82 -2.20 -3.44
CA GLU A 227 -18.95 -2.15 -4.89
C GLU A 227 -19.63 -0.83 -5.30
N ILE A 228 -19.00 -0.06 -6.19
CA ILE A 228 -19.50 1.23 -6.68
C ILE A 228 -19.75 1.09 -8.18
N HIS A 229 -21.00 1.27 -8.59
CA HIS A 229 -21.42 1.28 -9.99
C HIS A 229 -21.50 2.72 -10.48
N PHE A 230 -20.99 2.97 -11.69
CA PHE A 230 -21.01 4.29 -12.32
C PHE A 230 -22.04 4.32 -13.45
N GLY A 231 -22.66 5.49 -13.65
CA GLY A 231 -23.44 5.80 -14.85
C GLY A 231 -24.88 5.32 -14.76
N ALA A 232 -25.33 4.55 -15.76
CA ALA A 232 -26.69 4.07 -15.84
C ALA A 232 -27.09 3.20 -14.63
N ALA A 233 -28.37 3.25 -14.25
CA ALA A 233 -28.90 2.48 -13.14
C ALA A 233 -28.57 0.98 -13.32
N PRO A 234 -27.84 0.36 -12.37
CA PRO A 234 -27.49 -1.04 -12.50
C PRO A 234 -28.74 -1.91 -12.32
N ARG A 235 -28.75 -3.09 -12.96
CA ARG A 235 -29.83 -4.10 -12.81
C ARG A 235 -29.76 -4.87 -11.49
N GLN A 236 -28.70 -4.64 -10.70
CA GLN A 236 -28.43 -5.35 -9.46
C GLN A 236 -29.03 -4.60 -8.26
N ARG A 237 -29.10 -5.28 -7.10
CA ARG A 237 -29.52 -4.65 -5.84
C ARG A 237 -28.58 -3.49 -5.50
N ILE A 238 -29.14 -2.33 -5.19
CA ILE A 238 -28.39 -1.16 -4.71
C ILE A 238 -28.80 -0.87 -3.28
N ASP A 239 -27.82 -0.61 -2.43
CA ASP A 239 -28.05 -0.27 -1.02
C ASP A 239 -28.04 1.25 -0.83
N PHE A 240 -27.24 1.98 -1.62
CA PHE A 240 -27.12 3.44 -1.55
C PHE A 240 -26.97 4.09 -2.93
N ILE A 241 -27.40 5.33 -3.05
CA ILE A 241 -27.19 6.18 -4.22
C ILE A 241 -26.30 7.34 -3.80
N ALA A 242 -25.16 7.51 -4.47
CA ALA A 242 -24.27 8.65 -4.33
C ALA A 242 -24.53 9.60 -5.50
N SER A 243 -25.27 10.68 -5.24
CA SER A 243 -25.63 11.67 -6.25
C SER A 243 -24.66 12.85 -6.20
N LEU A 244 -23.95 13.10 -7.30
CA LEU A 244 -22.95 14.15 -7.43
C LEU A 244 -23.58 15.39 -8.06
N GLU A 245 -23.58 16.50 -7.33
CA GLU A 245 -23.97 17.82 -7.82
C GLU A 245 -22.72 18.65 -8.07
N VAL A 246 -22.51 19.10 -9.30
CA VAL A 246 -21.47 20.08 -9.62
C VAL A 246 -21.91 21.44 -9.11
N GLN A 247 -21.12 22.04 -8.20
CA GLN A 247 -21.38 23.37 -7.67
C GLN A 247 -20.63 24.44 -8.45
N ARG A 248 -19.42 24.12 -8.91
CA ARG A 248 -18.51 25.04 -9.61
C ARG A 248 -17.64 24.28 -10.59
N ALA A 249 -17.41 24.87 -11.75
CA ALA A 249 -16.45 24.41 -12.75
C ALA A 249 -15.96 25.64 -13.50
N ASP A 250 -14.72 26.06 -13.25
CA ASP A 250 -14.11 27.21 -13.91
C ASP A 250 -12.76 26.82 -14.49
N VAL A 251 -12.44 27.40 -15.64
CA VAL A 251 -11.12 27.34 -16.24
C VAL A 251 -10.65 28.77 -16.44
N SER A 252 -9.43 29.09 -16.01
CA SER A 252 -8.83 30.39 -16.27
C SER A 252 -8.54 30.54 -17.76
N GLY A 253 -8.58 31.78 -18.24
CA GLY A 253 -8.04 32.07 -19.57
C GLY A 253 -6.53 31.79 -19.61
N ASP A 254 -5.99 31.70 -20.82
CA ASP A 254 -4.55 31.53 -21.04
C ASP A 254 -3.82 32.79 -20.53
N GLN A 255 -3.01 32.64 -19.47
CA GLN A 255 -2.29 33.75 -18.86
C GLN A 255 -0.82 33.71 -19.22
N GLU A 256 -0.29 34.84 -19.67
CA GLU A 256 1.12 35.02 -19.96
C GLU A 256 1.66 36.24 -19.22
N ASN A 257 2.78 36.05 -18.54
CA ASN A 257 3.56 37.12 -17.93
C ASN A 257 4.96 37.13 -18.54
N SER A 258 5.44 38.30 -18.94
CA SER A 258 6.77 38.44 -19.53
C SER A 258 7.61 39.42 -18.72
N SER A 259 8.84 39.03 -18.38
CA SER A 259 9.84 39.93 -17.83
C SER A 259 10.98 40.10 -18.83
N ARG A 260 11.63 41.27 -18.81
CA ARG A 260 12.67 41.63 -19.77
C ARG A 260 13.93 42.07 -19.05
N GLU A 261 15.03 41.41 -19.36
CA GLU A 261 16.36 41.78 -18.90
C GLU A 261 17.19 42.29 -20.08
N CYS A 262 17.67 43.54 -20.00
CA CYS A 262 18.52 44.14 -21.02
C CYS A 262 19.99 43.87 -20.72
N ILE A 263 20.70 43.31 -21.69
CA ILE A 263 22.12 42.97 -21.57
C ILE A 263 22.91 43.81 -22.56
N THR A 264 24.05 44.34 -22.11
CA THR A 264 24.97 45.09 -22.98
C THR A 264 26.36 44.51 -22.85
N LYS A 265 27.08 44.44 -23.97
CA LYS A 265 28.42 43.84 -24.04
C LYS A 265 29.29 44.63 -25.00
N GLU A 266 30.53 44.89 -24.62
CA GLU A 266 31.53 45.41 -25.55
C GLU A 266 32.05 44.26 -26.43
N VAL A 267 31.91 44.40 -27.74
CA VAL A 267 32.42 43.45 -28.73
C VAL A 267 33.33 44.16 -29.72
N ILE A 268 34.30 43.44 -30.24
CA ILE A 268 35.21 43.97 -31.25
C ILE A 268 34.52 43.89 -32.61
N ASP A 269 34.30 45.04 -33.24
CA ASP A 269 33.70 45.19 -34.56
C ASP A 269 34.74 45.73 -35.54
N GLY A 270 35.72 44.89 -35.85
CA GLY A 270 36.83 45.21 -36.74
C GLY A 270 38.01 45.91 -36.05
N TYR A 271 38.96 46.36 -36.87
CA TYR A 271 40.20 46.99 -36.43
C TYR A 271 40.39 48.30 -37.19
N ASP A 272 40.72 49.36 -36.46
CA ASP A 272 41.14 50.62 -37.04
C ASP A 272 42.67 50.59 -37.18
N VAL A 273 43.17 51.02 -38.34
CA VAL A 273 44.63 51.15 -38.58
C VAL A 273 45.05 52.54 -38.12
N VAL A 274 45.76 52.60 -37.00
CA VAL A 274 46.32 53.84 -36.47
C VAL A 274 47.82 53.84 -36.78
N GLU A 275 48.30 54.94 -37.35
CA GLU A 275 49.71 55.17 -37.63
C GLU A 275 50.37 55.82 -36.42
N GLU A 276 51.33 55.13 -35.80
CA GLU A 276 52.07 55.60 -34.63
C GLU A 276 53.53 55.85 -35.02
N GLU A 277 54.02 57.05 -34.78
CA GLU A 277 55.42 57.41 -34.99
C GLU A 277 56.27 56.95 -33.81
N VAL A 278 57.01 55.85 -34.00
CA VAL A 278 57.91 55.32 -32.97
C VAL A 278 59.34 55.72 -33.30
N ARG A 279 60.01 56.33 -32.32
CA ARG A 279 61.41 56.78 -32.46
C ARG A 279 62.34 55.62 -32.14
N GLN A 280 63.10 55.16 -33.13
CA GLN A 280 64.08 54.09 -32.97
C GLN A 280 65.47 54.65 -33.28
N GLY A 281 66.22 54.98 -32.22
CA GLY A 281 67.48 55.74 -32.36
C GLY A 281 67.23 57.20 -32.78
N ASP A 282 67.98 57.68 -33.78
CA ASP A 282 67.85 59.06 -34.32
C ASP A 282 66.81 59.19 -35.46
N THR A 283 66.09 58.11 -35.80
CA THR A 283 65.08 58.09 -36.88
C THR A 283 63.68 57.79 -36.37
N THR A 284 62.68 58.52 -36.87
CA THR A 284 61.25 58.28 -36.62
C THR A 284 60.69 57.38 -37.71
N ILE A 285 60.06 56.27 -37.35
CA ILE A 285 59.43 55.32 -38.28
C ILE A 285 57.93 55.28 -37.98
N VAL A 286 57.10 55.41 -39.02
CA VAL A 286 55.64 55.26 -38.91
C VAL A 286 55.30 53.77 -38.90
N VAL A 287 54.81 53.28 -37.76
CA VAL A 287 54.37 51.90 -37.61
C VAL A 287 52.85 51.86 -37.66
N LYS A 288 52.29 51.06 -38.57
CA LYS A 288 50.85 50.81 -38.65
C LYS A 288 50.48 49.80 -37.56
N LYS A 289 49.60 50.21 -36.66
CA LYS A 289 49.08 49.36 -35.58
C LYS A 289 47.58 49.18 -35.75
N GLU A 290 47.14 47.92 -35.79
CA GLU A 290 45.73 47.58 -35.76
C GLU A 290 45.23 47.70 -34.32
N VAL A 291 44.30 48.61 -34.08
CA VAL A 291 43.65 48.81 -32.79
C VAL A 291 42.23 48.24 -32.90
N PRO A 292 41.81 47.32 -32.01
CA PRO A 292 40.46 46.77 -32.08
C PRO A 292 39.42 47.86 -31.84
N ARG A 293 38.52 48.03 -32.80
CA ARG A 293 37.39 48.95 -32.69
C ARG A 293 36.32 48.27 -31.85
N LYS A 294 36.16 48.72 -30.61
CA LYS A 294 35.13 48.21 -29.70
C LYS A 294 33.83 48.96 -29.91
N ILE A 295 32.74 48.22 -30.05
CA ILE A 295 31.38 48.76 -30.03
C ILE A 295 30.63 48.11 -28.87
N THR A 296 29.69 48.85 -28.28
CA THR A 296 28.75 48.29 -27.32
C THR A 296 27.55 47.76 -28.08
N VAL A 297 27.32 46.45 -28.04
CA VAL A 297 26.11 45.81 -28.55
C VAL A 297 25.12 45.59 -27.40
N SER A 298 23.84 45.57 -27.74
CA SER A 298 22.75 45.36 -26.78
C SER A 298 21.83 44.24 -27.24
N GLY A 299 21.43 43.38 -26.31
CA GLY A 299 20.41 42.37 -26.46
C GLY A 299 19.42 42.42 -25.31
N ALA A 300 18.36 41.63 -25.39
CA ALA A 300 17.45 41.42 -24.27
C ALA A 300 17.04 39.96 -24.17
N ILE A 301 16.97 39.44 -22.95
CA ILE A 301 16.36 38.15 -22.65
C ILE A 301 14.95 38.46 -22.14
N VAL A 302 13.94 37.94 -22.84
CA VAL A 302 12.53 38.01 -22.42
C VAL A 302 12.16 36.66 -21.84
N THR A 303 11.98 36.59 -20.53
CA THR A 303 11.48 35.39 -19.85
C THR A 303 9.95 35.43 -19.87
N VAL A 304 9.34 34.41 -20.44
CA VAL A 304 7.89 34.26 -20.57
C VAL A 304 7.42 33.12 -19.67
N GLU A 305 6.47 33.43 -18.80
CA GLU A 305 5.79 32.48 -17.91
C GLU A 305 4.35 32.33 -18.38
N GLN A 306 3.98 31.11 -18.75
CA GLN A 306 2.62 30.73 -19.14
C GLN A 306 1.96 30.00 -17.98
N TYR A 307 0.70 30.33 -17.68
CA TYR A 307 -0.06 29.73 -16.60
C TYR A 307 -1.52 29.50 -17.00
N LYS A 308 -2.07 28.36 -16.57
CA LYS A 308 -3.50 28.04 -16.67
C LYS A 308 -3.94 27.19 -15.50
N GLU A 309 -5.20 27.34 -15.12
CA GLU A 309 -5.79 26.66 -13.96
C GLU A 309 -7.22 26.24 -14.27
N ALA A 310 -7.62 25.07 -13.81
CA ALA A 310 -9.00 24.65 -13.78
C ALA A 310 -9.38 24.29 -12.35
N CYS A 311 -10.53 24.73 -11.88
CA CYS A 311 -11.03 24.46 -10.55
C CYS A 311 -12.45 23.91 -10.60
N GLY A 312 -12.73 22.91 -9.78
CA GLY A 312 -14.04 22.29 -9.66
C GLY A 312 -14.46 22.13 -8.21
N SER A 313 -15.76 22.11 -7.97
CA SER A 313 -16.30 21.62 -6.71
C SER A 313 -17.58 20.84 -6.91
N ILE A 314 -17.71 19.76 -6.15
CA ILE A 314 -18.87 18.89 -6.14
C ILE A 314 -19.43 18.75 -4.73
N ARG A 315 -20.73 18.52 -4.66
CA ARG A 315 -21.41 18.05 -3.48
C ARG A 315 -21.95 16.66 -3.73
N VAL A 316 -21.70 15.74 -2.81
CA VAL A 316 -22.14 14.35 -2.87
C VAL A 316 -23.24 14.15 -1.86
N TYR A 317 -24.41 13.75 -2.33
CA TYR A 317 -25.54 13.32 -1.50
C TYR A 317 -25.59 11.81 -1.45
N LEU A 318 -25.51 11.24 -0.25
CA LEU A 318 -25.68 9.80 -0.06
C LEU A 318 -27.11 9.53 0.42
N THR A 319 -27.88 8.78 -0.34
CA THR A 319 -29.26 8.40 -0.01
C THR A 319 -29.44 6.88 -0.06
N THR A 320 -30.47 6.36 0.60
CA THR A 320 -30.96 5.00 0.30
C THR A 320 -31.90 5.04 -0.91
N PRO A 321 -32.10 3.92 -1.63
CA PRO A 321 -33.09 3.85 -2.69
C PRO A 321 -34.50 4.15 -2.17
N GLY A 322 -35.10 5.24 -2.64
CA GLY A 322 -36.45 5.67 -2.24
C GLY A 322 -36.53 7.17 -1.97
N PRO A 323 -37.73 7.69 -1.62
CA PRO A 323 -37.93 9.09 -1.30
C PRO A 323 -37.49 9.37 0.14
N THR A 324 -36.19 9.38 0.38
CA THR A 324 -35.59 9.73 1.67
C THR A 324 -34.69 10.95 1.54
N LEU A 325 -34.60 11.73 2.60
CA LEU A 325 -33.58 12.79 2.69
C LEU A 325 -32.17 12.18 2.61
N PRO A 326 -31.17 12.95 2.15
CA PRO A 326 -29.77 12.52 2.20
C PRO A 326 -29.39 12.12 3.62
N ALA A 327 -28.86 10.91 3.77
CA ALA A 327 -28.31 10.43 5.02
C ALA A 327 -27.02 11.20 5.36
N GLU A 328 -26.21 11.49 4.34
CA GLU A 328 -24.95 12.20 4.46
C GLU A 328 -24.77 13.18 3.29
N THR A 329 -23.97 14.22 3.52
CA THR A 329 -23.59 15.18 2.49
C THR A 329 -22.13 15.57 2.64
N TRP A 330 -21.38 15.51 1.54
CA TRP A 330 -19.96 15.89 1.51
C TRP A 330 -19.70 16.88 0.39
N THR A 331 -18.77 17.80 0.61
CA THR A 331 -18.34 18.76 -0.42
C THR A 331 -16.86 18.56 -0.68
N PHE A 332 -16.49 18.50 -1.95
CA PHE A 332 -15.11 18.39 -2.41
C PHE A 332 -14.79 19.55 -3.33
N HIS A 333 -13.56 20.03 -3.27
CA HIS A 333 -13.02 21.06 -4.13
C HIS A 333 -11.61 20.66 -4.52
N ASP A 334 -11.27 20.90 -5.78
CA ASP A 334 -9.94 20.62 -6.31
C ASP A 334 -9.63 21.59 -7.46
N CYS A 335 -8.33 21.81 -7.70
CA CYS A 335 -7.83 22.61 -8.81
C CYS A 335 -6.61 21.93 -9.45
N GLU A 336 -6.58 21.92 -10.77
CA GLU A 336 -5.45 21.48 -11.58
C GLU A 336 -4.73 22.70 -12.15
N GLN A 337 -3.39 22.70 -12.10
CA GLN A 337 -2.57 23.83 -12.51
C GLN A 337 -1.54 23.39 -13.54
N TRP A 338 -1.43 24.15 -14.63
CA TRP A 338 -0.41 23.98 -15.64
C TRP A 338 0.45 25.23 -15.74
N SER A 339 1.77 25.04 -15.86
CA SER A 339 2.71 26.13 -16.10
C SER A 339 3.82 25.72 -17.06
N ASN A 340 4.32 26.71 -17.80
CA ASN A 340 5.49 26.58 -18.68
C ASN A 340 6.32 27.86 -18.61
N THR A 341 7.64 27.73 -18.67
CA THR A 341 8.57 28.87 -18.67
C THR A 341 9.55 28.71 -19.82
N TYR A 342 9.72 29.76 -20.62
CA TYR A 342 10.69 29.78 -21.71
C TYR A 342 11.27 31.18 -21.91
N GLU A 343 12.39 31.25 -22.61
CA GLU A 343 13.12 32.50 -22.87
C GLU A 343 13.13 32.82 -24.37
N VAL A 344 13.05 34.10 -24.70
CA VAL A 344 13.20 34.62 -26.07
C VAL A 344 14.36 35.60 -26.08
N CYS A 345 15.35 35.33 -26.93
CA CYS A 345 16.54 36.16 -27.10
C CYS A 345 16.27 37.17 -28.22
N GLU A 346 16.32 38.46 -27.89
CA GLU A 346 16.14 39.57 -28.83
C GLU A 346 17.44 40.38 -28.97
N GLY A 347 17.61 41.07 -30.11
CA GLY A 347 18.74 41.99 -30.33
C GLY A 347 19.99 41.33 -30.94
N ASP A 348 21.17 41.87 -30.65
CA ASP A 348 22.43 41.37 -31.20
C ASP A 348 22.84 40.07 -30.50
N GLU A 349 22.95 38.97 -31.24
CA GLU A 349 23.36 37.65 -30.72
C GLU A 349 24.69 37.71 -29.96
N ARG A 350 25.59 38.63 -30.33
CA ARG A 350 26.89 38.81 -29.68
C ARG A 350 26.77 39.42 -28.28
N ALA A 351 25.61 40.00 -27.93
CA ALA A 351 25.33 40.53 -26.59
C ALA A 351 24.93 39.43 -25.59
N HIS A 352 24.50 38.25 -26.05
CA HIS A 352 24.06 37.14 -25.21
C HIS A 352 25.24 36.25 -24.82
N GLU A 353 25.27 35.79 -23.55
CA GLU A 353 26.31 34.86 -23.07
C GLU A 353 25.90 33.38 -23.19
N ASN A 354 24.61 33.10 -23.14
CA ASN A 354 24.03 31.77 -23.26
C ASN A 354 22.87 31.79 -24.28
N ASP A 355 22.56 30.62 -24.85
CA ASP A 355 21.34 30.45 -25.63
C ASP A 355 20.11 30.51 -24.70
N CYS A 356 19.03 31.12 -25.20
CA CYS A 356 17.76 31.12 -24.50
C CYS A 356 17.22 29.68 -24.32
N SER A 357 16.64 29.43 -23.15
CA SER A 357 16.19 28.10 -22.74
C SER A 357 14.67 27.90 -22.88
N GLY A 358 14.27 26.63 -22.99
CA GLY A 358 12.86 26.24 -23.07
C GLY A 358 12.24 26.44 -24.46
N SER A 359 10.93 26.21 -24.54
CA SER A 359 10.14 26.45 -25.74
C SER A 359 8.72 26.86 -25.38
N CYS A 360 8.12 27.72 -26.20
CA CYS A 360 6.69 28.01 -26.11
C CYS A 360 5.90 26.71 -26.24
N SER A 361 5.09 26.41 -25.22
CA SER A 361 4.21 25.25 -25.19
C SER A 361 2.78 25.70 -25.44
N SER A 362 1.99 24.87 -26.11
CA SER A 362 0.56 25.13 -26.22
C SER A 362 -0.10 24.93 -24.86
N TYR A 363 -0.98 25.86 -24.48
CA TYR A 363 -1.83 25.69 -23.31
C TYR A 363 -2.64 24.40 -23.42
N PRO A 364 -2.83 23.66 -22.31
CA PRO A 364 -3.77 22.54 -22.31
C PRO A 364 -5.17 23.04 -22.64
N SER A 365 -5.96 22.17 -23.26
CA SER A 365 -7.37 22.47 -23.52
C SER A 365 -8.15 22.51 -22.20
N ASP A 366 -9.16 23.38 -22.14
CA ASP A 366 -10.04 23.51 -20.97
C ASP A 366 -10.67 22.16 -20.59
N TRP A 367 -11.02 21.36 -21.60
CA TRP A 367 -11.56 20.01 -21.45
C TRP A 367 -10.59 19.05 -20.77
N SER A 368 -9.31 19.07 -21.14
CA SER A 368 -8.29 18.21 -20.54
C SER A 368 -8.12 18.54 -19.05
N MET A 369 -8.02 19.83 -18.73
CA MET A 369 -7.85 20.24 -17.33
C MET A 369 -9.09 19.92 -16.48
N LEU A 370 -10.30 20.05 -17.04
CA LEU A 370 -11.53 19.68 -16.34
C LEU A 370 -11.68 18.15 -16.17
N ASP A 371 -11.16 17.34 -17.08
CA ASP A 371 -11.12 15.88 -16.93
C ASP A 371 -10.23 15.47 -15.73
N ASP A 372 -9.05 16.08 -15.62
CA ASP A 372 -8.13 15.87 -14.49
C ASP A 372 -8.79 16.26 -13.14
N VAL A 373 -9.45 17.43 -13.11
CA VAL A 373 -10.22 17.88 -11.94
C VAL A 373 -11.36 16.89 -11.62
N ALA A 374 -12.10 16.42 -12.62
CA ALA A 374 -13.17 15.45 -12.41
C ALA A 374 -12.65 14.12 -11.83
N ASP A 375 -11.50 13.65 -12.32
CA ASP A 375 -10.84 12.44 -11.83
C ASP A 375 -10.42 12.57 -10.37
N ASN A 376 -9.84 13.71 -9.99
CA ASN A 376 -9.46 14.00 -8.60
C ASN A 376 -10.69 14.07 -7.68
N LEU A 377 -11.75 14.76 -8.10
CA LEU A 377 -13.00 14.87 -7.34
C LEU A 377 -13.71 13.52 -7.21
N ARG A 378 -13.77 12.73 -8.28
CA ARG A 378 -14.31 11.35 -8.26
C ARG A 378 -13.51 10.47 -7.30
N TYR A 379 -12.18 10.56 -7.33
CA TYR A 379 -11.32 9.83 -6.42
C TYR A 379 -11.53 10.25 -4.96
N ALA A 380 -11.71 11.55 -4.69
CA ALA A 380 -12.06 12.05 -3.36
C ALA A 380 -13.40 11.49 -2.85
N ALA A 381 -14.42 11.48 -3.71
CA ALA A 381 -15.73 10.90 -3.39
C ALA A 381 -15.63 9.39 -3.11
N ILE A 382 -14.95 8.61 -3.95
CA ILE A 382 -14.71 7.17 -3.73
C ILE A 382 -13.96 6.95 -2.43
N ARG A 383 -12.92 7.75 -2.14
CA ARG A 383 -12.15 7.66 -0.89
C ARG A 383 -13.03 7.94 0.33
N GLN A 384 -13.95 8.89 0.25
CA GLN A 384 -14.88 9.19 1.33
C GLN A 384 -15.88 8.05 1.54
N LEU A 385 -16.47 7.51 0.47
CA LEU A 385 -17.34 6.33 0.53
C LEU A 385 -16.61 5.14 1.17
N ARG A 386 -15.34 4.93 0.84
CA ARG A 386 -14.51 3.90 1.47
C ARG A 386 -14.29 4.13 2.96
N ARG A 387 -14.16 5.37 3.43
CA ARG A 387 -14.02 5.66 4.87
C ARG A 387 -15.35 5.50 5.60
N HIS A 388 -16.45 5.80 4.92
CA HIS A 388 -17.78 5.70 5.49
C HIS A 388 -18.25 4.25 5.60
N PHE A 389 -17.97 3.41 4.60
CA PHE A 389 -18.43 2.01 4.53
C PHE A 389 -17.35 0.96 4.75
N GLY A 390 -16.08 1.33 4.63
CA GLY A 390 -14.95 0.47 4.93
C GLY A 390 -14.53 0.64 6.38
N GLU A 391 -14.41 -0.49 7.07
CA GLU A 391 -13.74 -0.60 8.37
C GLU A 391 -12.27 -0.19 8.30
#